data_AF-A0A222G4R4-F1
#
_entry.id   AF-A0A222G4R4-F1
#
_cell.length_a   1.000
_cell.length_b   1.000
_cell.length_c   1.000
_cell.angle_alpha   90.00
_cell.angle_beta   90.00
_cell.angle_gamma   90.00
#
_symmetry.space_group_name_H-M   'P 1'
#
loop_
_entity.id
_entity.type
_entity.pdbx_description
1 polymer ?
#
loop_
_entity_poly.entity_id
_entity_poly.type
_entity_poly.pdbx_seq_one_letter_code
_entity_poly.pdbx_strand_id
1 'polypeptide(L)'
;MSDFFKQFEKEQPKVEEVEAEIKEYPDWVLHAKSPDKTMIMFDVVVDLYEKAKDKIKRRDYEHTREVTLSNAQVIKATPFLESRSALKNHQGIVGWIKLKNEDLAKRLLDAKAKGKGVSTARKTKDMLRAERDEYIGKHTAKTQIEMEHLIQSDMLVSHADSIRVNAEQKKTINELHKEIAEIKHANKSLQEEVRTLQEKLFKDQKPLVLKVKK
;
A
#
# COMPACT_ATOMS: atom_id res chain seq x y z
N MET A 1 -86.09 -15.79 18.13
CA MET A 1 -84.63 -15.98 18.26
C MET A 1 -84.01 -15.62 16.91
N SER A 2 -84.06 -14.34 16.56
CA SER A 2 -83.12 -13.28 16.95
C SER A 2 -81.80 -13.41 16.22
N ASP A 3 -81.61 -12.44 15.31
CA ASP A 3 -80.47 -11.98 14.52
C ASP A 3 -79.11 -11.86 15.25
N PHE A 4 -78.91 -12.57 16.36
CA PHE A 4 -77.71 -12.55 17.20
C PHE A 4 -76.50 -13.23 16.54
N PHE A 5 -76.71 -14.25 15.70
CA PHE A 5 -75.62 -14.99 15.06
C PHE A 5 -75.14 -14.40 13.73
N LYS A 6 -75.89 -13.48 13.10
CA LYS A 6 -75.49 -12.84 11.83
C LYS A 6 -74.34 -11.83 11.98
N GLN A 7 -74.06 -11.34 13.18
CA GLN A 7 -72.91 -10.46 13.44
C GLN A 7 -71.58 -11.20 13.61
N PHE A 8 -71.62 -12.54 13.75
CA PHE A 8 -70.42 -13.37 13.89
C PHE A 8 -70.02 -14.10 12.60
N GLU A 9 -70.83 -14.03 11.53
CA GLU A 9 -70.39 -14.28 10.16
C GLU A 9 -69.54 -13.09 9.67
N LYS A 10 -68.49 -12.75 10.42
CA LYS A 10 -67.39 -11.97 9.87
C LYS A 10 -66.78 -12.83 8.79
N GLU A 11 -66.84 -12.30 7.57
CA GLU A 11 -66.06 -12.70 6.42
C GLU A 11 -64.79 -13.42 6.89
N GLN A 12 -64.74 -14.74 6.65
CA GLN A 12 -63.44 -15.41 6.72
C GLN A 12 -62.52 -14.57 5.85
N PRO A 13 -61.34 -14.15 6.34
CA PRO A 13 -60.41 -13.44 5.50
C PRO A 13 -60.18 -14.37 4.31
N LYS A 14 -60.62 -13.94 3.13
CA LYS A 14 -60.17 -14.54 1.87
C LYS A 14 -58.66 -14.41 1.96
N VAL A 15 -58.02 -15.52 2.32
CA VAL A 15 -56.62 -15.71 2.03
C VAL A 15 -56.59 -15.66 0.52
N GLU A 16 -56.26 -14.50 -0.04
CA GLU A 16 -55.75 -14.46 -1.39
C GLU A 16 -54.61 -15.48 -1.37
N GLU A 17 -54.83 -16.63 -2.01
CA GLU A 17 -53.77 -17.53 -2.37
C GLU A 17 -52.85 -16.70 -3.25
N VAL A 18 -51.87 -16.05 -2.60
CA VAL A 18 -50.69 -15.54 -3.28
C VAL A 18 -50.07 -16.80 -3.83
N GLU A 19 -50.43 -17.13 -5.08
CA GLU A 19 -49.68 -18.06 -5.90
C GLU A 19 -48.23 -17.60 -5.76
N ALA A 20 -47.49 -18.30 -4.90
CA ALA A 20 -46.10 -17.98 -4.70
C ALA A 20 -45.46 -18.28 -6.05
N GLU A 21 -45.20 -17.23 -6.84
CA GLU A 21 -44.37 -17.32 -8.03
C GLU A 21 -43.12 -18.07 -7.59
N ILE A 22 -43.04 -19.35 -7.98
CA ILE A 22 -41.92 -20.19 -7.64
C ILE A 22 -40.77 -19.55 -8.41
N LYS A 23 -39.95 -18.75 -7.72
CA LYS A 23 -38.76 -18.14 -8.30
C LYS A 23 -37.95 -19.26 -8.94
N GLU A 24 -37.91 -19.29 -10.26
CA GLU A 24 -37.15 -20.29 -11.00
C GLU A 24 -35.66 -19.96 -10.85
N TYR A 25 -34.94 -20.82 -10.14
CA TYR A 25 -33.50 -20.71 -9.99
C TYR A 25 -32.81 -21.56 -11.05
N PRO A 26 -31.68 -21.10 -11.62
CA PRO A 26 -30.88 -21.92 -12.53
C PRO A 26 -30.45 -23.24 -11.88
N ASP A 27 -30.34 -24.31 -12.68
CA ASP A 27 -29.98 -25.65 -12.20
C ASP A 27 -28.70 -25.67 -11.34
N TRP A 28 -27.71 -24.86 -11.70
CA TRP A 28 -26.45 -24.79 -10.96
C TRP A 28 -26.58 -24.16 -9.56
N VAL A 29 -27.63 -23.35 -9.33
CA VAL A 29 -27.97 -22.79 -8.01
C VAL A 29 -28.63 -23.86 -7.15
N LEU A 30 -29.55 -24.64 -7.72
CA LEU A 30 -30.28 -25.70 -7.05
C LEU A 30 -29.39 -26.91 -6.69
N HIS A 31 -28.41 -27.22 -7.54
CA HIS A 31 -27.47 -28.34 -7.34
C HIS A 31 -26.14 -27.90 -6.69
N ALA A 32 -26.07 -26.68 -6.15
CA ALA A 32 -24.88 -26.22 -5.45
C ALA A 32 -24.65 -27.00 -4.15
N LYS A 33 -23.41 -26.99 -3.65
CA LYS A 33 -23.05 -27.61 -2.35
C LYS A 33 -23.89 -27.08 -1.17
N SER A 34 -24.39 -25.84 -1.28
CA SER A 34 -25.28 -25.21 -0.33
C SER A 34 -26.36 -24.41 -1.08
N PRO A 35 -27.46 -25.05 -1.51
CA PRO A 35 -28.49 -24.43 -2.35
C PRO A 35 -29.09 -23.18 -1.72
N ASP A 36 -29.58 -23.25 -0.47
CA ASP A 36 -30.23 -22.14 0.23
C ASP A 36 -29.36 -20.87 0.28
N LYS A 37 -28.07 -21.04 0.60
CA LYS A 37 -27.11 -19.92 0.62
C LYS A 37 -26.84 -19.39 -0.79
N THR A 38 -26.79 -20.28 -1.78
CA THR A 38 -26.51 -19.90 -3.18
C THR A 38 -27.70 -19.17 -3.79
N MET A 39 -28.93 -19.53 -3.43
CA MET A 39 -30.16 -18.82 -3.80
C MET A 39 -30.16 -17.40 -3.25
N ILE A 40 -29.80 -17.20 -1.97
CA ILE A 40 -29.70 -15.87 -1.36
C ILE A 40 -28.62 -15.03 -2.07
N MET A 41 -27.43 -15.60 -2.33
CA MET A 41 -26.37 -14.90 -3.06
C MET A 41 -26.81 -14.55 -4.49
N PHE A 42 -27.55 -15.44 -5.15
CA PHE A 42 -28.08 -15.21 -6.49
C PHE A 42 -29.09 -14.05 -6.49
N ASP A 43 -30.03 -14.05 -5.55
CA ASP A 43 -31.04 -12.98 -5.38
C ASP A 43 -30.36 -11.63 -5.14
N VAL A 44 -29.33 -11.58 -4.30
CA VAL A 44 -28.55 -10.36 -4.06
C VAL A 44 -27.90 -9.84 -5.36
N VAL A 45 -27.35 -10.73 -6.19
CA VAL A 45 -26.75 -10.34 -7.47
C VAL A 45 -27.82 -9.82 -8.44
N VAL A 46 -28.99 -10.46 -8.49
CA VAL A 46 -30.13 -10.01 -9.32
C VAL A 46 -30.61 -8.62 -8.89
N ASP A 47 -30.80 -8.40 -7.59
CA ASP A 47 -31.24 -7.12 -7.05
C ASP A 47 -30.26 -5.98 -7.35
N LEU A 48 -28.95 -6.23 -7.14
CA LEU A 48 -27.91 -5.26 -7.45
C LEU A 48 -27.84 -4.97 -8.96
N TYR A 49 -28.06 -5.99 -9.80
CA TYR A 49 -28.10 -5.83 -11.24
C TYR A 49 -29.30 -4.99 -11.69
N GLU A 50 -30.50 -5.25 -11.18
CA GLU A 50 -31.69 -4.46 -11.54
C GLU A 50 -31.56 -3.00 -11.07
N LYS A 51 -31.01 -2.77 -9.86
CA LYS A 51 -30.67 -1.40 -9.40
C LYS A 51 -29.69 -0.70 -10.33
N ALA A 52 -28.64 -1.38 -10.78
CA ALA A 52 -27.66 -0.82 -11.71
C ALA A 52 -28.30 -0.54 -13.09
N LYS A 53 -29.11 -1.46 -13.59
CA LYS A 53 -29.85 -1.32 -14.86
C LYS A 53 -30.80 -0.13 -14.83
N ASP A 54 -31.52 0.08 -13.74
CA ASP A 54 -32.41 1.23 -13.60
C ASP A 54 -31.66 2.55 -13.46
N LYS A 55 -30.52 2.58 -12.77
CA LYS A 55 -29.60 3.73 -12.78
C LYS A 55 -29.11 4.07 -14.18
N ILE A 56 -28.74 3.06 -14.98
CA ILE A 56 -28.31 3.25 -16.38
C ILE A 56 -29.44 3.84 -17.22
N LYS A 57 -30.67 3.32 -17.08
CA LYS A 57 -31.85 3.86 -17.78
C LYS A 57 -32.13 5.31 -17.41
N ARG A 58 -32.07 5.64 -16.12
CA ARG A 58 -32.31 6.99 -15.58
C ARG A 58 -31.14 7.95 -15.83
N ARG A 59 -29.97 7.44 -16.25
CA ARG A 59 -28.71 8.19 -16.38
C ARG A 59 -28.28 8.88 -15.07
N ASP A 60 -28.62 8.25 -13.96
CA ASP A 60 -28.34 8.72 -12.60
C ASP A 60 -27.09 8.02 -12.05
N TYR A 61 -25.94 8.32 -12.67
CA TYR A 61 -24.64 7.80 -12.28
C TYR A 61 -23.53 8.74 -12.78
N GLU A 62 -22.54 9.01 -11.93
CA GLU A 62 -21.36 9.81 -12.29
C GLU A 62 -20.23 8.90 -12.78
N HIS A 63 -20.02 7.77 -12.09
CA HIS A 63 -18.93 6.83 -12.38
C HIS A 63 -19.46 5.48 -12.83
N THR A 64 -18.71 4.80 -13.71
CA THR A 64 -19.04 3.43 -14.14
C THR A 64 -19.08 2.44 -12.97
N ARG A 65 -18.30 2.68 -11.92
CA ARG A 65 -18.27 1.85 -10.71
C ARG A 65 -19.61 1.79 -9.97
N GLU A 66 -20.46 2.80 -10.13
CA GLU A 66 -21.78 2.89 -9.49
C GLU A 66 -22.84 1.99 -10.18
N VAL A 67 -22.55 1.55 -11.39
CA VAL A 67 -23.43 0.78 -12.27
C VAL A 67 -22.81 -0.53 -12.74
N THR A 68 -21.68 -0.93 -12.12
CA THR A 68 -21.06 -2.24 -12.27
C THR A 68 -21.13 -2.99 -10.95
N LEU A 69 -21.44 -4.28 -11.00
CA LEU A 69 -21.41 -5.16 -9.85
C LEU A 69 -19.97 -5.47 -9.45
N SER A 70 -19.63 -5.29 -8.17
CA SER A 70 -18.37 -5.74 -7.59
C SER A 70 -18.58 -6.86 -6.58
N ASN A 71 -17.60 -7.76 -6.47
CA ASN A 71 -17.62 -8.82 -5.46
C ASN A 71 -17.76 -8.26 -4.04
N ALA A 72 -17.16 -7.09 -3.78
CA ALA A 72 -17.27 -6.42 -2.48
C ALA A 72 -18.70 -5.97 -2.17
N GLN A 73 -19.44 -5.44 -3.15
CA GLN A 73 -20.85 -5.07 -2.98
C GLN A 73 -21.72 -6.30 -2.71
N VAL A 74 -21.50 -7.40 -3.45
CA VAL A 74 -22.25 -8.65 -3.26
C VAL A 74 -21.96 -9.25 -1.89
N ILE A 75 -20.70 -9.28 -1.45
CA ILE A 75 -20.32 -9.75 -0.10
C ILE A 75 -21.01 -8.90 0.97
N LYS A 76 -20.92 -7.57 0.86
CA LYS A 76 -21.53 -6.66 1.85
C LYS A 76 -23.05 -6.77 1.93
N ALA A 77 -23.71 -7.06 0.80
CA ALA A 77 -25.16 -7.23 0.73
C ALA A 77 -25.63 -8.64 1.11
N THR A 78 -24.72 -9.60 1.26
CA THR A 78 -25.06 -10.97 1.64
C THR A 78 -24.89 -11.14 3.16
N PRO A 79 -25.96 -11.45 3.92
CA PRO A 79 -25.96 -11.36 5.38
C PRO A 79 -25.02 -12.33 6.12
N PHE A 80 -24.56 -13.40 5.45
CA PHE A 80 -23.69 -14.43 6.05
C PHE A 80 -22.26 -14.45 5.48
N LEU A 81 -21.89 -13.48 4.62
CA LEU A 81 -20.53 -13.36 4.08
C LEU A 81 -19.77 -12.23 4.78
N GLU A 82 -18.86 -12.59 5.68
CA GLU A 82 -18.11 -11.58 6.46
C GLU A 82 -16.71 -11.29 5.90
N SER A 83 -16.15 -12.19 5.08
CA SER A 83 -14.78 -12.10 4.56
C SER A 83 -14.72 -11.52 3.14
N ARG A 84 -13.71 -10.68 2.89
CA ARG A 84 -13.39 -10.15 1.54
C ARG A 84 -13.13 -11.24 0.49
N SER A 85 -12.84 -12.47 0.92
CA SER A 85 -12.61 -13.62 0.03
C SER A 85 -13.74 -14.65 0.07
N ALA A 86 -14.88 -14.34 0.70
CA ALA A 86 -15.94 -15.33 0.94
C ALA A 86 -16.55 -15.90 -0.36
N LEU A 87 -16.55 -15.13 -1.46
CA LEU A 87 -17.03 -15.59 -2.76
C LEU A 87 -16.03 -16.49 -3.53
N LYS A 88 -14.80 -16.69 -3.04
CA LYS A 88 -13.77 -17.49 -3.74
C LYS A 88 -14.22 -18.94 -4.00
N ASN A 89 -15.06 -19.48 -3.12
CA ASN A 89 -15.58 -20.84 -3.21
C ASN A 89 -16.92 -20.93 -3.97
N HIS A 90 -17.50 -19.79 -4.39
CA HIS A 90 -18.78 -19.71 -5.08
C HIS A 90 -18.58 -19.27 -6.54
N GLN A 91 -17.87 -20.09 -7.32
CA GLN A 91 -17.48 -19.78 -8.70
C GLN A 91 -18.68 -19.51 -9.62
N GLY A 92 -19.83 -20.18 -9.40
CA GLY A 92 -21.07 -19.90 -10.14
C GLY A 92 -21.57 -18.46 -9.94
N ILE A 93 -21.57 -17.97 -8.70
CA ILE A 93 -21.94 -16.57 -8.39
C ILE A 93 -20.95 -15.60 -9.03
N VAL A 94 -19.64 -15.87 -8.95
CA VAL A 94 -18.60 -15.03 -9.57
C VAL A 94 -18.75 -14.99 -11.10
N GLY A 95 -19.06 -16.13 -11.73
CA GLY A 95 -19.37 -16.21 -13.15
C GLY A 95 -20.61 -15.40 -13.51
N TRP A 96 -21.66 -15.50 -12.71
CA TRP A 96 -22.89 -14.73 -12.91
C TRP A 96 -22.69 -13.21 -12.80
N ILE A 97 -21.88 -12.75 -11.83
CA ILE A 97 -21.48 -11.34 -11.71
C ILE A 97 -20.80 -10.85 -12.99
N LYS A 98 -19.87 -11.64 -13.54
CA LYS A 98 -19.18 -11.30 -14.80
C LYS A 98 -20.17 -11.20 -15.97
N LEU A 99 -21.03 -12.20 -16.13
CA LEU A 99 -22.04 -12.22 -17.19
C LEU A 99 -22.97 -11.00 -17.12
N LYS A 100 -23.43 -10.65 -15.91
CA LYS A 100 -24.28 -9.48 -15.70
C LYS A 100 -23.55 -8.16 -15.91
N ASN A 101 -22.27 -8.07 -15.55
CA ASN A 101 -21.44 -6.90 -15.87
C ASN A 101 -21.21 -6.73 -17.38
N GLU A 102 -21.05 -7.82 -18.14
CA GLU A 102 -20.97 -7.76 -19.61
C GLU A 102 -22.26 -7.19 -20.21
N ASP A 103 -23.43 -7.60 -19.69
CA ASP A 103 -24.72 -7.05 -20.12
C ASP A 103 -24.89 -5.56 -19.72
N LEU A 104 -24.52 -5.18 -18.49
CA LEU A 104 -24.52 -3.78 -18.05
C LEU A 104 -23.58 -2.92 -18.91
N ALA A 105 -22.42 -3.46 -19.31
CA ALA A 105 -21.49 -2.78 -20.19
C ALA A 105 -22.10 -2.53 -21.58
N LYS A 106 -22.80 -3.50 -22.17
CA LYS A 106 -23.53 -3.31 -23.43
C LYS A 106 -24.60 -2.23 -23.30
N ARG A 107 -25.41 -2.27 -22.24
CA ARG A 107 -26.45 -1.27 -21.96
C ARG A 107 -25.88 0.13 -21.76
N LEU A 108 -24.72 0.25 -21.11
CA LEU A 108 -24.00 1.52 -20.97
C LEU A 108 -23.53 2.07 -22.32
N LEU A 109 -23.00 1.21 -23.20
CA LEU A 109 -22.60 1.59 -24.54
C LEU A 109 -23.80 2.06 -25.37
N ASP A 110 -24.91 1.36 -25.30
CA ASP A 110 -26.16 1.73 -26.00
C ASP A 110 -26.74 3.04 -25.46
N ALA A 111 -26.75 3.23 -24.14
CA ALA A 111 -27.20 4.47 -23.50
C ALA A 111 -26.32 5.67 -23.86
N LYS A 112 -25.00 5.47 -24.01
CA LYS A 112 -24.02 6.45 -24.50
C LYS A 112 -24.18 6.73 -25.99
N ALA A 113 -24.43 5.70 -26.81
CA ALA A 113 -24.62 5.82 -28.26
C ALA A 113 -25.88 6.61 -28.60
N LYS A 114 -26.99 6.38 -27.88
CA LYS A 114 -28.25 7.14 -27.99
C LYS A 114 -28.17 8.58 -27.46
N GLY A 115 -27.04 8.98 -26.84
CA GLY A 115 -26.80 10.32 -26.28
C GLY A 115 -25.88 11.21 -27.12
N LYS A 116 -25.55 10.86 -28.36
CA LYS A 116 -24.60 11.63 -29.20
C LYS A 116 -25.23 12.91 -29.75
N GLY A 117 -25.16 13.97 -28.94
CA GLY A 117 -24.75 15.30 -29.40
C GLY A 117 -23.27 15.49 -29.06
N VAL A 118 -22.49 16.09 -29.96
CA VAL A 118 -21.02 16.31 -29.97
C VAL A 118 -20.38 16.71 -28.60
N SER A 119 -21.17 17.25 -27.67
CA SER A 119 -20.78 17.66 -26.32
C SER A 119 -20.23 16.52 -25.42
N THR A 120 -20.81 15.31 -25.48
CA THR A 120 -20.46 14.23 -24.53
C THR A 120 -19.11 13.58 -24.82
N ALA A 121 -18.70 13.50 -26.10
CA ALA A 121 -17.40 12.95 -26.49
C ALA A 121 -16.24 13.86 -26.10
N ARG A 122 -16.44 15.19 -26.18
CA ARG A 122 -15.44 16.18 -25.74
C ARG A 122 -15.24 16.11 -24.24
N LYS A 123 -16.33 16.13 -23.46
CA LYS A 123 -16.30 15.96 -22.00
C LYS A 123 -15.64 14.63 -21.58
N THR A 124 -15.93 13.53 -22.28
CA THR A 124 -15.30 12.23 -22.00
C THR A 124 -13.78 12.27 -22.26
N LYS A 125 -13.34 12.92 -23.34
CA LYS A 125 -11.91 13.07 -23.63
C LYS A 125 -11.20 13.95 -22.60
N ASP A 126 -11.85 15.01 -22.13
CA ASP A 126 -11.29 15.92 -21.13
C ASP A 126 -11.24 15.27 -19.74
N MET A 127 -12.25 14.47 -19.37
CA MET A 127 -12.21 13.66 -18.14
C MET A 127 -11.09 12.61 -18.17
N LEU A 128 -10.93 11.90 -19.30
CA LEU A 128 -9.84 10.92 -19.45
C LEU A 128 -8.45 11.55 -19.40
N ARG A 129 -8.32 12.81 -19.86
CA ARG A 129 -7.08 13.58 -19.72
C ARG A 129 -6.83 13.96 -18.26
N ALA A 130 -7.84 14.47 -17.56
CA ALA A 130 -7.72 14.83 -16.15
C ALA A 130 -7.36 13.62 -15.27
N GLU A 131 -8.02 12.47 -15.47
CA GLU A 131 -7.70 11.23 -14.74
C GLU A 131 -6.27 10.74 -15.05
N ARG A 132 -5.83 10.82 -16.32
CA ARG A 132 -4.48 10.47 -16.71
C ARG A 132 -3.44 11.38 -16.03
N ASP A 133 -3.67 12.68 -16.04
CA ASP A 133 -2.74 13.66 -15.48
C ASP A 133 -2.66 13.53 -13.94
N GLU A 134 -3.80 13.27 -13.28
CA GLU A 134 -3.84 12.97 -11.85
C GLU A 134 -3.11 11.65 -11.52
N TYR A 135 -3.30 10.61 -12.34
CA TYR A 135 -2.58 9.34 -12.18
C TYR A 135 -1.07 9.51 -12.35
N ILE A 136 -0.64 10.27 -13.37
CA ILE A 136 0.77 10.59 -13.60
C ILE A 136 1.32 11.36 -12.38
N GLY A 137 0.63 12.41 -11.94
CA GLY A 137 1.05 13.23 -10.79
C GLY A 137 1.16 12.43 -9.48
N LYS A 138 0.20 11.55 -9.19
CA LYS A 138 0.25 10.69 -8.00
C LYS A 138 1.39 9.68 -8.09
N HIS A 139 1.63 9.09 -9.26
CA HIS A 139 2.69 8.12 -9.43
C HIS A 139 4.07 8.77 -9.38
N THR A 140 4.25 9.95 -9.99
CA THR A 140 5.51 10.70 -9.90
C THR A 140 5.79 11.15 -8.47
N ALA A 141 4.79 11.65 -7.75
CA ALA A 141 4.94 12.02 -6.34
C ALA A 141 5.32 10.81 -5.47
N LYS A 142 4.67 9.65 -5.68
CA LYS A 142 5.02 8.42 -4.96
C LYS A 142 6.46 7.96 -5.27
N THR A 143 6.83 7.94 -6.55
CA THR A 143 8.20 7.58 -6.97
C THR A 143 9.23 8.54 -6.37
N GLN A 144 8.91 9.84 -6.30
CA GLN A 144 9.80 10.84 -5.72
C GLN A 144 10.00 10.65 -4.22
N ILE A 145 8.92 10.37 -3.47
CA ILE A 145 9.01 10.04 -2.04
C ILE A 145 9.86 8.79 -1.81
N GLU A 146 9.68 7.75 -2.61
CA GLU A 146 10.46 6.51 -2.52
C GLU A 146 11.96 6.76 -2.81
N MET A 147 12.27 7.59 -3.82
CA MET A 147 13.65 8.00 -4.12
C MET A 147 14.27 8.83 -2.99
N GLU A 148 13.52 9.75 -2.39
CA GLU A 148 14.00 10.54 -1.24
C GLU A 148 14.31 9.63 -0.04
N HIS A 149 13.47 8.63 0.23
CA HIS A 149 13.74 7.64 1.28
C HIS A 149 15.00 6.82 1.01
N LEU A 150 15.24 6.39 -0.24
CA LEU A 150 16.46 5.67 -0.61
C LEU A 150 17.70 6.54 -0.44
N ILE A 151 17.65 7.81 -0.88
CA ILE A 151 18.75 8.77 -0.71
C ILE A 151 19.07 8.99 0.77
N GLN A 152 18.04 9.14 1.61
CA GLN A 152 18.22 9.29 3.07
C GLN A 152 18.85 8.04 3.68
N SER A 153 18.41 6.84 3.26
CA SER A 153 18.99 5.57 3.72
C SER A 153 20.48 5.47 3.36
N ASP A 154 20.85 5.74 2.11
CA ASP A 154 22.24 5.70 1.66
C ASP A 154 23.11 6.73 2.38
N MET A 155 22.55 7.93 2.65
CA MET A 155 23.23 8.97 3.40
C MET A 155 23.51 8.54 4.86
N LEU A 156 22.57 7.85 5.51
CA LEU A 156 22.75 7.33 6.87
C LEU A 156 23.81 6.24 6.91
N VAL A 157 23.83 5.33 5.93
CA VAL A 157 24.87 4.29 5.81
C VAL A 157 26.25 4.94 5.61
N SER A 158 26.36 5.90 4.69
CA SER A 158 27.61 6.64 4.44
C SER A 158 28.09 7.41 5.68
N HIS A 159 27.17 7.99 6.45
CA HIS A 159 27.50 8.66 7.70
C HIS A 159 28.02 7.68 8.76
N ALA A 160 27.39 6.51 8.89
CA ALA A 160 27.84 5.46 9.79
C ALA A 160 29.25 4.95 9.43
N ASP A 161 29.53 4.75 8.13
CA ASP A 161 30.85 4.39 7.66
C ASP A 161 31.89 5.48 7.96
N SER A 162 31.53 6.75 7.76
CA SER A 162 32.40 7.89 8.08
C SER A 162 32.71 7.98 9.57
N ILE A 163 31.72 7.72 10.44
CA ILE A 163 31.94 7.64 11.89
C ILE A 163 32.90 6.51 12.24
N ARG A 164 32.74 5.34 11.61
CA ARG A 164 33.63 4.19 11.83
C ARG A 164 35.08 4.51 11.46
N VAL A 165 35.30 5.08 10.27
CA VAL A 165 36.63 5.49 9.81
C VAL A 165 37.23 6.53 10.76
N ASN A 166 36.45 7.51 11.20
CA ASN A 166 36.91 8.49 12.19
C ASN A 166 37.29 7.86 13.54
N ALA A 167 36.57 6.83 13.98
CA ALA A 167 36.88 6.11 15.21
C ALA A 167 38.20 5.33 15.08
N GLU A 168 38.43 4.68 13.94
CA GLU A 168 39.68 4.00 13.63
C GLU A 168 40.86 4.97 13.59
N GLN A 169 40.71 6.10 12.88
CA GLN A 169 41.74 7.14 12.83
C GLN A 169 42.08 7.70 14.23
N LYS A 170 41.08 7.93 15.09
CA LYS A 170 41.32 8.35 16.47
C LYS A 170 42.12 7.32 17.27
N LYS A 171 41.87 6.03 17.04
CA LYS A 171 42.64 4.95 17.67
C LYS A 171 44.10 5.00 17.21
N THR A 172 44.34 5.09 15.90
CA THR A 172 45.70 5.18 15.33
C THR A 172 46.43 6.44 15.81
N ILE A 173 45.77 7.59 15.88
CA ILE A 173 46.37 8.83 16.42
C ILE A 173 46.82 8.62 17.87
N ASN A 174 46.00 7.97 18.70
CA ASN A 174 46.34 7.70 20.09
C ASN A 174 47.50 6.70 20.23
N GLU A 175 47.60 5.71 19.35
CA GLU A 175 48.73 4.77 19.28
C GLU A 175 50.02 5.52 18.91
N LEU A 176 50.00 6.33 17.84
CA LEU A 176 51.13 7.17 17.44
C LEU A 176 51.56 8.15 18.53
N HIS A 177 50.61 8.76 19.25
CA HIS A 177 50.95 9.63 20.38
C HIS A 177 51.68 8.88 21.51
N LYS A 178 51.34 7.62 21.78
CA LYS A 178 52.07 6.78 22.74
C LYS A 178 53.49 6.49 22.26
N GLU A 179 53.64 6.07 21.01
CA GLU A 179 54.95 5.80 20.40
C GLU A 179 55.85 7.05 20.42
N ILE A 180 55.30 8.22 20.09
CA ILE A 180 56.05 9.50 20.15
C ILE A 180 56.48 9.81 21.59
N ALA A 181 55.64 9.53 22.59
CA ALA A 181 55.99 9.75 23.99
C ALA A 181 57.13 8.82 24.44
N GLU A 182 57.09 7.54 24.03
CA GLU A 182 58.15 6.56 24.28
C GLU A 182 59.47 6.97 23.63
N ILE A 183 59.44 7.37 22.35
CA ILE A 183 60.62 7.86 21.63
C ILE A 183 61.19 9.12 22.28
N LYS A 184 60.34 10.07 22.70
CA LYS A 184 60.78 11.28 23.41
C LYS A 184 61.47 10.93 24.73
N HIS A 185 60.93 9.98 25.49
CA HIS A 185 61.53 9.52 26.73
C HIS A 185 62.90 8.86 26.48
N ALA A 186 62.99 7.95 25.52
CA ALA A 186 64.24 7.29 25.13
C ALA A 186 65.30 8.30 24.67
N ASN A 187 64.93 9.27 23.82
CA ASN A 187 65.82 10.34 23.38
C ASN A 187 66.35 11.17 24.55
N LYS A 188 65.49 11.51 25.53
CA LYS A 188 65.91 12.26 26.71
C LYS A 188 66.93 11.47 27.53
N SER A 189 66.70 10.17 27.74
CA SER A 189 67.64 9.27 28.43
C SER A 189 68.99 9.21 27.71
N LEU A 190 68.98 9.05 26.39
CA LEU A 190 70.21 9.02 25.58
C LEU A 190 70.96 10.35 25.62
N GLN A 191 70.27 11.49 25.58
CA GLN A 191 70.90 12.81 25.73
C GLN A 191 71.58 12.96 27.08
N GLU A 192 70.97 12.44 28.14
CA GLU A 192 71.51 12.49 29.50
C GLU A 192 72.73 11.56 29.67
N GLU A 193 72.71 10.38 29.06
CA GLU A 193 73.88 9.49 28.96
C GLU A 193 75.02 10.13 28.17
N VAL A 194 74.72 10.70 26.99
CA VAL A 194 75.72 11.40 26.16
C VAL A 194 76.36 12.54 26.95
N ARG A 195 75.56 13.34 27.66
CA ARG A 195 76.06 14.40 28.53
C ARG A 195 76.97 13.84 29.62
N THR A 196 76.56 12.77 30.28
CA THR A 196 77.34 12.11 31.34
C THR A 196 78.68 11.59 30.81
N LEU A 197 78.68 11.01 29.61
CA LEU A 197 79.89 10.52 28.94
C LEU A 197 80.80 11.68 28.52
N GLN A 198 80.26 12.77 27.97
CA GLN A 198 81.03 13.98 27.66
C GLN A 198 81.67 14.56 28.92
N GLU A 199 80.92 14.71 30.01
CA GLU A 199 81.45 15.19 31.29
C GLU A 199 82.59 14.29 31.81
N LYS A 200 82.50 12.95 31.65
CA LYS A 200 83.58 12.03 32.00
C LYS A 200 84.80 12.18 31.08
N LEU A 201 84.59 12.27 29.77
CA LEU A 201 85.67 12.36 28.78
C LEU A 201 86.49 13.66 28.92
N PHE A 202 85.81 14.76 29.22
CA PHE A 202 86.43 16.08 29.35
C PHE A 202 86.87 16.43 30.78
N LYS A 203 86.51 15.64 31.80
CA LYS A 203 86.99 15.82 33.18
C LYS A 203 88.50 15.59 33.34
N ASP A 204 89.09 14.73 32.50
CA ASP A 204 90.52 14.38 32.56
C ASP A 204 91.39 15.18 31.58
N GLN A 205 90.83 16.06 30.76
CA GLN A 205 91.60 16.91 29.85
C GLN A 205 92.08 18.18 30.55
N LYS A 206 93.37 18.20 30.94
CA LYS A 206 94.06 19.46 31.31
C LYS A 206 94.01 20.42 30.11
N PRO A 207 93.77 21.73 30.34
CA PRO A 207 93.75 22.70 29.24
C PRO A 207 95.10 22.72 28.54
N LEU A 208 95.12 22.42 27.23
CA LEU A 208 96.30 22.64 26.38
C LEU A 208 96.50 24.14 26.20
N VAL A 209 97.35 24.72 27.04
CA VAL A 209 97.87 26.08 26.84
C VAL A 209 98.84 26.03 25.67
N LEU A 210 98.37 26.36 24.47
CA LEU A 210 99.24 26.64 23.33
C LEU A 210 99.98 27.95 23.63
N LYS A 211 101.24 27.84 24.07
CA LYS A 211 102.16 28.97 24.11
C LYS A 211 102.43 29.45 22.69
N VAL A 212 101.74 30.51 22.28
CA VAL A 212 102.13 31.28 21.09
C VAL A 212 103.45 31.98 21.42
N LYS A 213 104.55 31.52 20.83
CA LYS A 213 105.84 32.23 20.89
C LYS A 213 105.74 33.47 19.99
N LYS A 214 105.99 34.63 20.59
CA LYS A 214 106.36 35.86 19.88
C LYS A 214 107.73 35.71 19.23
#